data_AF-A0AAV2BH96-F1
#
_entry.id   AF-A0AAV2BH96-F1
#
_cell.length_a   1.000
_cell.length_b   1.000
_cell.length_c   1.000
_cell.angle_alpha   90.00
_cell.angle_beta   90.00
_cell.angle_gamma   90.00
#
_symmetry.space_group_name_H-M   'P 1'
#
loop_
_entity.id
_entity.type
_entity.pdbx_description
1 polymer ?
#
loop_
_entity_poly.entity_id
_entity_poly.type
_entity_poly.pdbx_seq_one_letter_code
_entity_poly.pdbx_strand_id
1 'polypeptide(L)'
;MALYWICLIAFLGVVISGDDSCPTPAELAPCTCDDEGVNCMGTLTLDEIKKTFQAEFKDGGVRSVWVQGTPLTNLPANLFGNVKSQQFFIEVNSITTVDLRAFSASNKTLHTLSLYGNKIKDLHFSDLNTFENLATLNLGRNQIEIIPLNAFNSRSLYTLNLAQNKIRHIESNAFGNLPRLEKLEMALNQVLAIGPRSFAFKSHSPRLQVILSVAKVVTTRGW
;
A
#
# COMPACT_ATOMS: atom_id res chain seq x y z
N MET A 1 -4.76 48.26 -28.74
CA MET A 1 -4.97 47.50 -27.49
C MET A 1 -4.51 46.07 -27.73
N ALA A 2 -3.27 45.76 -27.38
CA ALA A 2 -2.73 44.40 -27.43
C ALA A 2 -2.24 44.06 -26.03
N LEU A 3 -2.95 43.17 -25.34
CA LEU A 3 -2.56 42.64 -24.04
C LEU A 3 -1.83 41.33 -24.27
N TYR A 4 -0.51 41.38 -24.14
CA TYR A 4 0.35 40.21 -23.98
C TYR A 4 0.04 39.57 -22.63
N TRP A 5 -0.56 38.38 -22.63
CA TRP A 5 -0.65 37.53 -21.45
C TRP A 5 0.63 36.71 -21.32
N ILE A 6 1.49 37.13 -20.40
CA ILE A 6 2.62 36.32 -19.93
C ILE A 6 2.03 35.20 -19.08
N CYS A 7 2.16 33.96 -19.57
CA CYS A 7 1.84 32.76 -18.82
C CYS A 7 2.95 32.55 -17.77
N LEU A 8 2.77 33.10 -16.58
CA LEU A 8 3.56 32.74 -15.40
C LEU A 8 3.11 31.34 -14.98
N ILE A 9 3.81 30.32 -15.48
CA ILE A 9 3.77 28.99 -14.88
C ILE A 9 4.44 29.14 -13.51
N ALA A 10 3.64 29.41 -12.48
CA ALA A 10 4.04 29.19 -11.11
C ALA A 10 4.18 27.68 -10.94
N PHE A 11 5.40 27.19 -11.14
CA PHE A 11 5.83 25.89 -10.65
C PHE A 11 5.76 25.96 -9.13
N LEU A 12 4.58 25.71 -8.56
CA LEU A 12 4.44 25.26 -7.17
C LEU A 12 4.93 23.81 -7.12
N GLY A 13 6.22 23.64 -7.41
CA GLY A 13 6.96 22.59 -6.75
C GLY A 13 6.91 22.94 -5.28
N VAL A 14 6.03 22.29 -4.53
CA VAL A 14 6.20 22.19 -3.09
C VAL A 14 7.53 21.48 -2.93
N VAL A 15 8.58 22.28 -2.75
CA VAL A 15 9.77 21.85 -2.06
C VAL A 15 9.23 21.51 -0.68
N ILE A 16 9.02 20.22 -0.41
CA ILE A 16 8.90 19.74 0.95
C ILE A 16 10.29 19.97 1.52
N SER A 17 10.55 21.17 2.03
CA SER A 17 11.68 21.41 2.90
C SER A 17 11.46 20.47 4.08
N GLY A 18 12.31 19.45 4.20
CA GLY A 18 12.46 18.75 5.45
C GLY A 18 12.88 19.78 6.50
N ASP A 19 11.92 20.14 7.33
CA ASP A 19 12.13 20.67 8.68
C ASP A 19 10.74 20.72 9.31
N ASP A 20 10.51 19.86 10.31
CA ASP A 20 9.52 20.04 11.37
C ASP A 20 8.03 19.62 11.17
N SER A 21 7.67 18.70 10.27
CA SER A 21 6.30 18.13 10.22
C SER A 21 5.92 17.27 11.44
N CYS A 22 6.91 16.87 12.23
CA CYS A 22 6.74 16.01 13.40
C CYS A 22 6.13 16.76 14.61
N PRO A 23 5.19 16.14 15.34
CA PRO A 23 4.83 16.56 16.70
C PRO A 23 6.02 16.43 17.66
N THR A 24 5.85 16.95 18.88
CA THR A 24 6.92 16.87 19.90
C THR A 24 7.20 15.42 20.32
N PRO A 25 8.43 15.10 20.78
CA PRO A 25 8.75 13.74 21.24
C PRO A 25 7.82 13.23 22.35
N ALA A 26 7.29 14.12 23.20
CA ALA A 26 6.37 13.73 24.27
C ALA A 26 4.97 13.33 23.75
N GLU A 27 4.53 13.92 22.65
CA GLU A 27 3.24 13.60 22.00
C GLU A 27 3.31 12.30 21.20
N LEU A 28 4.49 11.98 20.65
CA LEU A 28 4.70 10.78 19.83
C LEU A 28 5.12 9.55 20.63
N ALA A 29 5.68 9.71 21.84
CA ALA A 29 6.15 8.59 22.64
C ALA A 29 5.05 7.52 22.83
N PRO A 30 5.35 6.24 22.59
CA PRO A 30 6.68 5.63 22.44
C PRO A 30 7.29 5.63 21.03
N CYS A 31 6.61 6.19 20.03
CA CYS A 31 7.16 6.36 18.69
C CYS A 31 8.12 7.56 18.62
N THR A 32 8.95 7.58 17.58
CA THR A 32 9.82 8.71 17.25
C THR A 32 9.44 9.28 15.89
N CYS A 33 9.88 10.50 15.59
CA CYS A 33 9.69 11.10 14.27
C CYS A 33 10.89 11.94 13.89
N ASP A 34 11.27 11.86 12.61
CA ASP A 34 12.34 12.61 11.96
C ASP A 34 11.90 13.04 10.55
N ASP A 35 12.83 13.52 9.74
CA ASP A 35 12.56 14.00 8.37
C ASP A 35 12.01 12.92 7.44
N GLU A 36 12.25 11.64 7.75
CA GLU A 36 11.74 10.51 6.98
C GLU A 36 10.35 10.07 7.44
N GLY A 37 9.99 10.35 8.70
CA GLY A 37 8.63 10.29 9.21
C GLY A 37 8.51 9.58 10.56
N VAL A 38 7.37 8.96 10.81
CA VAL A 38 7.06 8.37 12.14
C VAL A 38 7.53 6.92 12.20
N ASN A 39 8.35 6.61 13.21
CA ASN A 39 8.82 5.27 13.50
C ASN A 39 8.21 4.75 14.81
N CYS A 40 7.35 3.74 14.68
CA CYS A 40 6.72 3.00 15.77
C CYS A 40 7.22 1.55 15.78
N MET A 41 8.43 1.33 16.29
CA MET A 41 9.03 0.00 16.44
C MET A 41 8.99 -0.50 17.88
N GLY A 42 8.81 -1.80 18.06
CA GLY A 42 8.83 -2.45 19.38
C GLY A 42 7.46 -2.95 19.81
N THR A 43 7.30 -3.30 21.09
CA THR A 43 6.08 -3.91 21.61
C THR A 43 5.01 -2.88 21.97
N LEU A 44 4.48 -2.18 20.97
CA LEU A 44 3.40 -1.19 21.15
C LEU A 44 2.02 -1.85 21.05
N THR A 45 1.13 -1.43 21.93
CA THR A 45 -0.30 -1.76 21.88
C THR A 45 -1.01 -0.95 20.80
N LEU A 46 -2.21 -1.40 20.42
CA LEU A 46 -3.08 -0.67 19.49
C LEU A 46 -3.42 0.74 20.02
N ASP A 47 -3.65 0.87 21.32
CA ASP A 47 -4.01 2.14 21.95
C ASP A 47 -2.84 3.13 21.97
N GLU A 48 -1.61 2.67 22.17
CA GLU A 48 -0.41 3.52 22.08
C GLU A 48 -0.20 4.05 20.66
N ILE A 49 -0.38 3.19 19.64
CA ILE A 49 -0.31 3.60 18.24
C ILE A 49 -1.41 4.61 17.93
N LYS A 50 -2.66 4.30 18.32
CA LYS A 50 -3.79 5.20 18.11
C LYS A 50 -3.58 6.56 18.79
N LYS A 51 -3.02 6.58 20.00
CA LYS A 51 -2.69 7.82 20.73
C LYS A 51 -1.60 8.62 20.00
N THR A 52 -0.56 7.95 19.50
CA THR A 52 0.51 8.60 18.71
C THR A 52 -0.05 9.39 17.54
N PHE A 53 -1.00 8.81 16.80
CA PHE A 53 -1.60 9.44 15.61
C PHE A 53 -2.79 10.37 15.92
N GLN A 54 -3.03 10.69 17.20
CA GLN A 54 -3.88 11.81 17.60
C GLN A 54 -3.11 13.14 17.71
N ALA A 55 -1.78 13.09 17.68
CA ALA A 55 -0.94 14.28 17.69
C ALA A 55 -1.13 15.14 16.42
N GLU A 56 -0.82 16.43 16.53
CA GLU A 56 -0.93 17.38 15.43
C GLU A 56 0.35 17.38 14.59
N PHE A 57 0.26 16.84 13.37
CA PHE A 57 1.35 16.86 12.39
C PHE A 57 1.35 18.20 11.65
N LYS A 58 2.46 18.94 11.66
CA LYS A 58 2.56 20.18 10.88
C LYS A 58 2.48 19.85 9.39
N ASP A 59 1.84 20.74 8.63
CA ASP A 59 1.46 20.52 7.22
C ASP A 59 0.53 19.31 6.97
N GLY A 60 0.04 18.69 8.05
CA GLY A 60 -0.93 17.61 8.04
C GLY A 60 -0.36 16.23 7.70
N GLY A 61 0.95 16.02 7.70
CA GLY A 61 1.50 14.72 7.32
C GLY A 61 3.00 14.52 7.46
N VAL A 62 3.43 13.30 7.18
CA VAL A 62 4.84 12.88 7.17
C VAL A 62 5.13 12.06 5.92
N ARG A 63 6.40 11.96 5.52
CA ARG A 63 6.78 11.18 4.34
C ARG A 63 6.40 9.70 4.48
N SER A 64 6.74 9.10 5.62
CA SER A 64 6.53 7.67 5.85
C SER A 64 6.06 7.38 7.29
N VAL A 65 5.38 6.25 7.45
CA VAL A 65 4.98 5.69 8.74
C VAL A 65 5.44 4.24 8.81
N TRP A 66 6.26 3.90 9.80
CA TRP A 66 6.70 2.54 10.09
C TRP A 66 6.02 2.03 11.36
N VAL A 67 5.37 0.86 11.27
CA VAL A 67 4.84 0.13 12.42
C VAL A 67 5.31 -1.31 12.32
N GLN A 68 6.33 -1.67 13.11
CA GLN A 68 6.99 -2.97 12.97
C GLN A 68 7.32 -3.62 14.30
N GLY A 69 7.23 -4.95 14.34
CA GLY A 69 7.57 -5.72 15.54
C GLY A 69 6.60 -5.51 16.70
N THR A 70 5.38 -5.06 16.42
CA THR A 70 4.31 -4.84 17.38
C THR A 70 3.37 -6.05 17.42
N PRO A 71 2.74 -6.38 18.57
CA PRO A 71 1.77 -7.46 18.69
C PRO A 71 0.41 -7.14 18.06
N LEU A 72 0.33 -6.22 17.10
CA LEU A 72 -0.91 -5.87 16.43
C LEU A 72 -1.54 -7.09 15.74
N THR A 73 -2.83 -7.27 15.98
CA THR A 73 -3.65 -8.35 15.38
C THR A 73 -4.66 -7.83 14.37
N ASN A 74 -4.95 -6.53 14.35
CA ASN A 74 -5.84 -5.90 13.39
C ASN A 74 -5.41 -4.47 13.08
N LEU A 75 -5.82 -3.97 11.92
CA LEU A 75 -5.77 -2.54 11.57
C LEU A 75 -7.20 -2.02 11.44
N PRO A 76 -7.73 -1.31 12.45
CA PRO A 76 -9.07 -0.74 12.39
C PRO A 76 -9.10 0.54 11.56
N ALA A 77 -10.29 0.93 11.12
CA ALA A 77 -10.51 2.22 10.47
C ALA A 77 -9.96 3.38 11.31
N ASN A 78 -9.42 4.40 10.63
CA ASN A 78 -8.91 5.63 11.24
C ASN A 78 -7.79 5.44 12.30
N LEU A 79 -7.07 4.31 12.30
CA LEU A 79 -5.96 4.08 13.23
C LEU A 79 -4.91 5.20 13.19
N PHE A 80 -4.60 5.69 11.98
CA PHE A 80 -3.60 6.75 11.76
C PHE A 80 -4.19 8.16 11.80
N GLY A 81 -5.44 8.32 12.27
CA GLY A 81 -6.09 9.61 12.41
C GLY A 81 -6.11 10.39 11.09
N ASN A 82 -5.70 11.67 11.16
CA ASN A 82 -5.70 12.59 10.02
C ASN A 82 -4.32 12.72 9.34
N VAL A 83 -3.32 11.91 9.74
CA VAL A 83 -1.98 12.01 9.15
C VAL A 83 -2.03 11.64 7.67
N LYS A 84 -1.50 12.52 6.84
CA LYS A 84 -1.25 12.23 5.44
C LYS A 84 0.15 11.63 5.32
N SER A 85 0.28 10.54 4.58
CA SER A 85 1.58 9.96 4.30
C SER A 85 1.67 9.43 2.88
N GLN A 86 2.90 9.32 2.39
CA GLN A 86 3.20 8.71 1.10
C GLN A 86 3.47 7.22 1.23
N GLN A 87 3.90 6.77 2.41
CA GLN A 87 4.35 5.40 2.61
C GLN A 87 3.90 4.87 3.97
N PHE A 88 3.22 3.72 3.99
CA PHE A 88 2.96 2.97 5.20
C PHE A 88 3.66 1.62 5.13
N PHE A 89 4.54 1.36 6.09
CA PHE A 89 5.24 0.10 6.27
C PHE A 89 4.78 -0.55 7.57
N ILE A 90 3.70 -1.33 7.49
CA ILE A 90 3.10 -2.04 8.63
C ILE A 90 3.55 -3.50 8.58
N GLU A 91 4.85 -3.71 8.79
CA GLU A 91 5.51 -4.97 8.49
C GLU A 91 5.83 -5.79 9.74
N VAL A 92 5.86 -7.12 9.59
CA VAL A 92 6.30 -8.04 10.66
C VAL A 92 5.53 -7.86 11.96
N ASN A 93 4.19 -7.86 11.88
CA ASN A 93 3.28 -7.91 13.02
C ASN A 93 2.47 -9.23 13.00
N SER A 94 1.35 -9.31 13.72
CA SER A 94 0.45 -10.47 13.73
C SER A 94 -0.93 -10.14 13.14
N ILE A 95 -1.01 -9.16 12.24
CA ILE A 95 -2.28 -8.63 11.72
C ILE A 95 -3.01 -9.69 10.89
N THR A 96 -4.27 -9.95 11.22
CA THR A 96 -5.14 -10.89 10.50
C THR A 96 -6.21 -10.18 9.69
N THR A 97 -6.64 -8.99 10.11
CA THR A 97 -7.71 -8.21 9.47
C THR A 97 -7.28 -6.77 9.26
N VAL A 98 -7.54 -6.24 8.06
CA VAL A 98 -7.18 -4.87 7.69
C VAL A 98 -8.41 -4.15 7.15
N ASP A 99 -8.78 -3.06 7.79
CA ASP A 99 -9.70 -2.08 7.26
C ASP A 99 -8.90 -0.98 6.55
N LEU A 100 -8.99 -0.90 5.22
CA LEU A 100 -8.22 0.07 4.44
C LEU A 100 -8.58 1.53 4.76
N ARG A 101 -9.69 1.79 5.46
CA ARG A 101 -10.02 3.12 5.99
C ARG A 101 -9.05 3.58 7.09
N ALA A 102 -8.18 2.69 7.60
CA ALA A 102 -7.03 3.09 8.42
C ALA A 102 -6.18 4.17 7.72
N PHE A 103 -6.12 4.14 6.39
CA PHE A 103 -5.27 5.03 5.57
C PHE A 103 -6.07 6.13 4.85
N SER A 104 -7.33 6.35 5.21
CA SER A 104 -8.28 7.18 4.46
C SER A 104 -7.84 8.64 4.29
N ALA A 105 -7.17 9.21 5.30
CA ALA A 105 -6.56 10.54 5.23
C ALA A 105 -5.51 10.66 4.11
N SER A 106 -4.90 9.54 3.72
CA SER A 106 -3.85 9.44 2.71
C SER A 106 -4.36 8.99 1.33
N ASN A 107 -5.67 8.98 1.06
CA ASN A 107 -6.22 8.57 -0.25
C ASN A 107 -5.59 9.27 -1.46
N LYS A 108 -5.17 10.54 -1.28
CA LYS A 108 -4.53 11.35 -2.33
C LYS A 108 -3.01 11.35 -2.28
N THR A 109 -2.39 10.88 -1.20
CA THR A 109 -0.94 10.99 -0.99
C THR A 109 -0.23 9.64 -0.96
N LEU A 110 -0.96 8.54 -0.69
CA LEU A 110 -0.37 7.21 -0.52
C LEU A 110 0.16 6.66 -1.84
N HIS A 111 1.45 6.35 -1.87
CA HIS A 111 2.15 5.74 -3.00
C HIS A 111 2.56 4.30 -2.70
N THR A 112 2.94 3.99 -1.46
CA THR A 112 3.39 2.65 -1.05
C THR A 112 2.66 2.18 0.19
N LEU A 113 2.01 1.02 0.10
CA LEU A 113 1.46 0.30 1.24
C LEU A 113 2.14 -1.06 1.33
N SER A 114 2.91 -1.27 2.40
CA SER A 114 3.48 -2.56 2.73
C SER A 114 2.84 -3.12 3.99
N LEU A 115 2.26 -4.31 3.85
CA LEU A 115 1.70 -5.14 4.92
C LEU A 115 2.49 -6.47 5.00
N TYR A 116 3.75 -6.43 4.60
CA TYR A 116 4.61 -7.60 4.49
C TYR A 116 4.79 -8.32 5.83
N GLY A 117 4.78 -9.66 5.83
CA GLY A 117 5.12 -10.43 7.02
C GLY A 117 4.06 -10.40 8.12
N ASN A 118 2.78 -10.32 7.76
CA ASN A 118 1.65 -10.42 8.69
C ASN A 118 0.95 -11.79 8.59
N LYS A 119 -0.29 -11.88 9.09
CA LYS A 119 -1.13 -13.09 9.10
C LYS A 119 -2.44 -12.86 8.34
N ILE A 120 -2.43 -11.95 7.36
CA ILE A 120 -3.62 -11.54 6.62
C ILE A 120 -4.10 -12.71 5.76
N LYS A 121 -5.38 -13.07 5.90
CA LYS A 121 -6.02 -14.13 5.10
C LYS A 121 -6.85 -13.59 3.94
N ASP A 122 -7.43 -12.42 4.14
CA ASP A 122 -8.26 -11.74 3.16
C ASP A 122 -8.14 -10.22 3.33
N LEU A 123 -8.42 -9.50 2.25
CA LEU A 123 -8.47 -8.05 2.19
C LEU A 123 -9.66 -7.68 1.29
N HIS A 124 -10.35 -6.58 1.61
CA HIS A 124 -11.32 -5.99 0.68
C HIS A 124 -10.57 -5.32 -0.50
N PHE A 125 -10.05 -6.15 -1.42
CA PHE A 125 -9.16 -5.73 -2.51
C PHE A 125 -9.77 -4.66 -3.42
N SER A 126 -11.11 -4.62 -3.54
CA SER A 126 -11.82 -3.61 -4.33
C SER A 126 -11.63 -2.19 -3.79
N ASP A 127 -11.43 -2.04 -2.48
CA ASP A 127 -11.28 -0.74 -1.81
C ASP A 127 -9.93 -0.09 -2.11
N LEU A 128 -8.99 -0.82 -2.74
CA LEU A 128 -7.74 -0.24 -3.24
C LEU A 128 -7.97 0.85 -4.30
N ASN A 129 -9.16 0.89 -4.91
CA ASN A 129 -9.53 1.92 -5.89
C ASN A 129 -9.68 3.32 -5.26
N THR A 130 -9.76 3.44 -3.93
CA THR A 130 -9.87 4.73 -3.23
C THR A 130 -8.55 5.48 -3.20
N PHE A 131 -7.43 4.79 -3.38
CA PHE A 131 -6.10 5.39 -3.36
C PHE A 131 -5.69 5.84 -4.75
N GLU A 132 -5.77 7.15 -5.00
CA GLU A 132 -5.57 7.75 -6.33
C GLU A 132 -4.15 7.53 -6.86
N ASN A 133 -3.16 7.42 -5.97
CA ASN A 133 -1.74 7.39 -6.30
C ASN A 133 -1.00 6.12 -5.83
N LEU A 134 -1.70 5.10 -5.33
CA LEU A 134 -1.07 3.87 -4.83
C LEU A 134 -0.34 3.12 -5.96
N ALA A 135 0.98 3.19 -5.96
CA ALA A 135 1.85 2.59 -6.96
C ALA A 135 2.36 1.20 -6.54
N THR A 136 2.57 0.98 -5.24
CA THR A 136 3.12 -0.27 -4.71
C THR A 136 2.26 -0.82 -3.60
N LEU A 137 1.81 -2.06 -3.77
CA LEU A 137 1.15 -2.84 -2.73
C LEU A 137 1.97 -4.10 -2.45
N ASN A 138 2.47 -4.22 -1.22
CA ASN A 138 3.21 -5.38 -0.76
C ASN A 138 2.42 -6.16 0.28
N LEU A 139 1.87 -7.29 -0.14
CA LEU A 139 1.15 -8.28 0.67
C LEU A 139 1.98 -9.56 0.83
N GLY A 140 3.28 -9.51 0.54
CA GLY A 140 4.14 -10.69 0.62
C GLY A 140 4.23 -11.27 2.03
N ARG A 141 4.49 -12.57 2.15
CA ARG A 141 4.62 -13.28 3.44
C ARG A 141 3.40 -13.08 4.34
N ASN A 142 2.21 -13.32 3.79
CA ASN A 142 0.93 -13.36 4.51
C ASN A 142 0.31 -14.77 4.43
N GLN A 143 -0.99 -14.89 4.69
CA GLN A 143 -1.73 -16.15 4.68
C GLN A 143 -2.91 -16.12 3.70
N ILE A 144 -2.80 -15.34 2.62
CA ILE A 144 -3.86 -15.24 1.60
C ILE A 144 -3.96 -16.58 0.87
N GLU A 145 -5.16 -17.15 0.81
CA GLU A 145 -5.42 -18.47 0.21
C GLU A 145 -6.17 -18.40 -1.13
N ILE A 146 -7.00 -17.37 -1.32
CA ILE A 146 -7.84 -17.19 -2.50
C ILE A 146 -7.69 -15.76 -2.99
N ILE A 147 -7.54 -15.58 -4.31
CA ILE A 147 -7.72 -14.28 -4.95
C ILE A 147 -9.10 -14.27 -5.60
N PRO A 148 -10.06 -13.48 -5.09
CA PRO A 148 -11.46 -13.56 -5.51
C PRO A 148 -11.70 -12.96 -6.91
N LEU A 149 -12.90 -13.21 -7.43
CA LEU A 149 -13.41 -12.68 -8.69
C LEU A 149 -13.29 -11.15 -8.68
N ASN A 150 -12.64 -10.59 -9.71
CA ASN A 150 -12.41 -9.15 -9.83
C ASN A 150 -11.72 -8.52 -8.60
N ALA A 151 -10.90 -9.27 -7.86
CA ALA A 151 -10.26 -8.82 -6.62
C ALA A 151 -9.64 -7.42 -6.76
N PHE A 152 -8.73 -7.26 -7.71
CA PHE A 152 -7.95 -6.04 -7.81
C PHE A 152 -8.55 -5.04 -8.80
N ASN A 153 -8.82 -3.84 -8.28
CA ASN A 153 -9.24 -2.67 -9.06
C ASN A 153 -8.41 -1.47 -8.62
N SER A 154 -7.41 -1.10 -9.41
CA SER A 154 -6.63 0.11 -9.16
C SER A 154 -6.13 0.70 -10.47
N ARG A 155 -6.28 2.02 -10.61
CA ARG A 155 -5.82 2.77 -11.79
C ARG A 155 -4.35 3.20 -11.70
N SER A 156 -3.75 3.09 -10.52
CA SER A 156 -2.44 3.64 -10.18
C SER A 156 -1.39 2.58 -9.86
N LEU A 157 -1.79 1.33 -9.60
CA LEU A 157 -0.89 0.27 -9.15
C LEU A 157 0.10 -0.18 -10.25
N TYR A 158 1.39 -0.07 -9.96
CA TYR A 158 2.50 -0.51 -10.80
C TYR A 158 3.09 -1.84 -10.32
N THR A 159 3.20 -2.03 -9.00
CA THR A 159 3.78 -3.22 -8.39
C THR A 159 2.81 -3.85 -7.39
N LEU A 160 2.52 -5.13 -7.59
CA LEU A 160 1.76 -5.96 -6.67
C LEU A 160 2.59 -7.17 -6.24
N ASN A 161 2.90 -7.25 -4.95
CA ASN A 161 3.60 -8.39 -4.38
C ASN A 161 2.67 -9.24 -3.51
N LEU A 162 2.44 -10.47 -3.96
CA LEU A 162 1.69 -11.53 -3.28
C LEU A 162 2.58 -12.76 -3.02
N ALA A 163 3.90 -12.64 -3.17
CA ALA A 163 4.83 -13.74 -2.98
C ALA A 163 4.80 -14.27 -1.54
N GLN A 164 5.15 -15.55 -1.36
CA GLN A 164 5.19 -16.19 -0.04
C GLN A 164 3.84 -16.16 0.70
N ASN A 165 2.73 -16.27 -0.04
CA ASN A 165 1.41 -16.48 0.55
C ASN A 165 1.03 -17.98 0.49
N LYS A 166 -0.24 -18.29 0.71
CA LYS A 166 -0.80 -19.64 0.62
C LYS A 166 -1.81 -19.73 -0.52
N ILE A 167 -1.65 -18.94 -1.59
CA ILE A 167 -2.65 -18.83 -2.65
C ILE A 167 -2.77 -20.18 -3.36
N ARG A 168 -3.97 -20.77 -3.30
CA ARG A 168 -4.33 -22.04 -3.95
C ARG A 168 -5.31 -21.83 -5.10
N HIS A 169 -6.15 -20.80 -5.02
CA HIS A 169 -7.16 -20.51 -6.02
C HIS A 169 -7.09 -19.05 -6.47
N ILE A 170 -7.06 -18.85 -7.79
CA ILE A 170 -7.19 -17.53 -8.40
C ILE A 170 -8.49 -17.56 -9.21
N GLU A 171 -9.47 -16.76 -8.83
CA GLU A 171 -10.76 -16.73 -9.50
C GLU A 171 -10.71 -15.93 -10.81
N SER A 172 -11.81 -15.98 -11.57
CA SER A 172 -11.91 -15.34 -12.88
C SER A 172 -11.66 -13.83 -12.81
N ASN A 173 -11.04 -13.25 -13.83
CA ASN A 173 -10.78 -11.81 -13.93
C ASN A 173 -10.07 -11.16 -12.72
N ALA A 174 -9.44 -11.95 -11.83
CA ALA A 174 -8.85 -11.50 -10.57
C ALA A 174 -7.93 -10.26 -10.70
N PHE A 175 -7.11 -10.23 -11.75
CA PHE A 175 -6.17 -9.14 -12.04
C PHE A 175 -6.60 -8.26 -13.21
N GLY A 176 -7.83 -8.43 -13.71
CA GLY A 176 -8.27 -7.86 -14.98
C GLY A 176 -8.28 -6.33 -15.03
N ASN A 177 -8.31 -5.64 -13.87
CA ASN A 177 -8.47 -4.19 -13.80
C ASN A 177 -7.27 -3.47 -13.16
N LEU A 178 -6.10 -3.71 -13.73
CA LEU A 178 -4.81 -3.13 -13.32
C LEU A 178 -4.06 -2.53 -14.54
N PRO A 179 -4.55 -1.43 -15.13
CA PRO A 179 -4.04 -0.88 -16.40
C PRO A 179 -2.57 -0.45 -16.39
N ARG A 180 -2.00 -0.15 -15.22
CA ARG A 180 -0.62 0.34 -15.07
C ARG A 180 0.34 -0.70 -14.51
N LEU A 181 -0.12 -1.93 -14.25
CA LEU A 181 0.70 -2.94 -13.61
C LEU A 181 1.91 -3.28 -14.48
N GLU A 182 3.09 -3.20 -13.88
CA GLU A 182 4.37 -3.59 -14.48
C GLU A 182 4.95 -4.83 -13.82
N LYS A 183 4.59 -5.09 -12.56
CA LYS A 183 5.16 -6.22 -11.81
C LYS A 183 4.11 -6.88 -10.93
N LEU A 184 3.86 -8.16 -11.19
CA LEU A 184 3.05 -9.06 -10.37
C LEU A 184 3.92 -10.21 -9.85
N GLU A 185 4.22 -10.18 -8.55
CA GLU A 185 5.00 -11.22 -7.88
C GLU A 185 4.08 -12.18 -7.12
N MET A 186 4.11 -13.45 -7.48
CA MET A 186 3.34 -14.52 -6.84
C MET A 186 4.18 -15.77 -6.58
N ALA A 187 5.51 -15.66 -6.66
CA ALA A 187 6.41 -16.75 -6.34
C ALA A 187 6.17 -17.30 -4.93
N LEU A 188 6.47 -18.59 -4.74
CA LEU A 188 6.32 -19.26 -3.44
C LEU A 188 4.87 -19.27 -2.92
N ASN A 189 3.92 -19.51 -3.82
CA ASN A 189 2.52 -19.86 -3.51
C ASN A 189 2.26 -21.34 -3.86
N GLN A 190 1.01 -21.80 -3.69
CA GLN A 190 0.61 -23.19 -3.88
C GLN A 190 -0.57 -23.28 -4.86
N VAL A 191 -0.50 -22.57 -5.99
CA VAL A 191 -1.62 -22.43 -6.93
C VAL A 191 -2.04 -23.79 -7.49
N LEU A 192 -3.28 -24.19 -7.23
CA LEU A 192 -3.89 -25.45 -7.69
C LEU A 192 -4.91 -25.21 -8.81
N ALA A 193 -5.57 -24.05 -8.81
CA ALA A 193 -6.58 -23.72 -9.81
C ALA A 193 -6.51 -22.25 -10.23
N ILE A 194 -6.67 -22.01 -11.53
CA ILE A 194 -6.68 -20.69 -12.16
C ILE A 194 -7.98 -20.55 -12.94
N GLY A 195 -8.80 -19.58 -12.55
CA GLY A 195 -10.06 -19.26 -13.18
C GLY A 195 -9.87 -18.63 -14.56
N PRO A 196 -10.88 -18.75 -15.46
CA PRO A 196 -10.86 -18.13 -16.77
C PRO A 196 -10.54 -16.63 -16.70
N ARG A 197 -9.69 -16.15 -17.61
CA ARG A 197 -9.39 -14.71 -17.75
C ARG A 197 -8.80 -14.06 -16.48
N SER A 198 -8.35 -14.84 -15.50
CA SER A 198 -7.70 -14.34 -14.27
C SER A 198 -6.52 -13.39 -14.55
N PHE A 199 -5.75 -13.65 -15.61
CA PHE A 199 -4.68 -12.80 -16.13
C PHE A 199 -5.02 -12.06 -17.43
N ALA A 200 -6.30 -12.04 -17.83
CA ALA A 200 -6.72 -11.26 -18.99
C ALA A 200 -6.92 -9.79 -18.58
N PHE A 201 -5.82 -9.05 -18.56
CA PHE A 201 -5.83 -7.61 -18.26
C PHE A 201 -6.65 -6.86 -19.31
N LYS A 202 -7.60 -6.02 -18.89
CA LYS A 202 -8.38 -5.16 -19.80
C LYS A 202 -7.47 -4.18 -20.56
N SER A 203 -6.43 -3.71 -19.87
CA SER A 203 -5.31 -2.93 -20.37
C SER A 203 -4.13 -3.23 -19.44
N HIS A 204 -2.90 -3.19 -19.93
CA HIS A 204 -1.70 -3.41 -19.11
C HIS A 204 -0.51 -2.62 -19.64
N SER A 205 0.51 -2.43 -18.81
CA SER A 205 1.78 -1.87 -19.27
C SER A 205 2.48 -2.85 -20.22
N PRO A 206 3.11 -2.37 -21.31
CA PRO A 206 3.94 -3.22 -22.18
C PRO A 206 5.14 -3.85 -21.43
N ARG A 207 5.46 -3.37 -20.23
CA ARG A 207 6.54 -3.87 -19.37
C ARG A 207 6.08 -4.91 -18.35
N LEU A 208 4.79 -5.31 -18.37
CA LEU A 208 4.24 -6.24 -17.39
C LEU A 208 5.04 -7.53 -17.30
N GLN A 209 5.49 -7.85 -16.09
CA GLN A 209 6.12 -9.10 -15.71
C GLN A 209 5.25 -9.81 -14.68
N VAL A 210 4.91 -11.07 -14.95
CA VAL A 210 4.21 -11.95 -14.01
C VAL A 210 5.18 -13.04 -13.57
N ILE A 211 5.46 -13.09 -12.28
CA ILE A 211 6.47 -13.97 -11.69
C ILE A 211 5.76 -14.97 -10.78
N LEU A 212 5.63 -16.20 -11.26
CA LEU A 212 4.90 -17.28 -10.58
C LEU A 212 5.79 -18.21 -9.77
N SER A 213 7.11 -18.19 -10.01
CA SER A 213 8.07 -19.07 -9.34
C SER A 213 9.45 -18.42 -9.27
N VAL A 214 10.26 -18.85 -8.30
CA VAL A 214 11.64 -18.40 -8.07
C VAL A 214 12.60 -18.64 -9.25
N ALA A 215 12.19 -19.43 -10.25
CA ALA A 215 13.04 -19.86 -11.36
C ALA A 215 12.52 -19.50 -12.76
N LYS A 216 11.40 -18.78 -12.90
CA LYS A 216 10.87 -18.38 -14.22
C LYS A 216 10.26 -16.99 -14.20
N VAL A 217 10.87 -16.08 -14.99
CA VAL A 217 10.15 -14.95 -15.57
C VAL A 217 9.24 -15.53 -16.65
N VAL A 218 7.93 -15.55 -16.44
CA VAL A 218 6.99 -15.78 -17.53
C VAL A 218 6.74 -14.42 -18.16
N THR A 219 7.49 -14.09 -19.22
CA THR A 219 7.16 -12.95 -20.06
C THR A 219 5.87 -13.28 -20.80
N THR A 220 4.80 -12.55 -20.53
CA THR A 220 3.50 -12.75 -21.16
C THR A 220 3.52 -12.18 -22.58
N ARG A 221 4.15 -12.87 -23.53
CA ARG A 221 3.71 -12.80 -24.93
C ARG A 221 2.63 -13.88 -25.09
N GLY A 222 1.36 -13.45 -25.05
CA GLY A 222 0.20 -14.31 -25.29
C GLY A 222 -0.47 -14.80 -24.01
N TRP A 223 -1.37 -13.98 -23.48
CA TRP A 223 -2.52 -14.37 -22.66
C TRP A 223 -3.73 -13.56 -23.14
#